data_AF-A0ABD0NMI4-F1
#
_entry.id   AF-A0ABD0NMI4-F1
#
_cell.length_a   1.000
_cell.length_b   1.000
_cell.length_c   1.000
_cell.angle_alpha   90.00
_cell.angle_beta   90.00
_cell.angle_gamma   90.00
#
_symmetry.space_group_name_H-M   'P 1'
#
loop_
_entity.id
_entity.type
_entity.pdbx_description
1 polymer ?
#
loop_
_entity_poly.entity_id
_entity_poly.type
_entity_poly.pdbx_seq_one_letter_code
_entity_poly.pdbx_strand_id
1 'polypeptide(L)'
;AKRVVKAQQLWYAIIESQTETGTPYMLYKDACNRKSNQQNLGTIKCSNLCTEIVEYTSKDEVAVCNLASIALNMYVTPERTFDFQKLASVTKVIVKNLNKIIDINYYPVQEAENSNKRHRPIGIGVQGLADAFILMRFPFESAEAQLLNTQIFETIYYAALESSCELAAEFGPYETYPG
;
A
#
# COMPACT_ATOMS: atom_id res chain seq x y z
N ALA A 1 -23.88 26.40 1.84
CA ALA A 1 -23.30 25.87 0.58
C ALA A 1 -23.43 26.92 -0.51
N LYS A 2 -22.38 27.21 -1.30
CA LYS A 2 -22.40 28.30 -2.30
C LYS A 2 -23.18 27.96 -3.59
N ARG A 3 -23.47 26.68 -3.88
CA ARG A 3 -24.27 26.20 -5.03
C ARG A 3 -24.89 24.83 -4.70
N VAL A 4 -26.08 24.56 -5.21
CA VAL A 4 -26.78 23.26 -5.10
C VAL A 4 -27.07 22.72 -6.49
N VAL A 5 -26.79 21.43 -6.73
CA VAL A 5 -27.06 20.71 -7.99
C VAL A 5 -27.60 19.32 -7.68
N LYS A 6 -28.22 18.63 -8.65
CA LYS A 6 -28.61 17.22 -8.44
C LYS A 6 -27.35 16.36 -8.40
N ALA A 7 -27.27 15.41 -7.46
CA ALA A 7 -26.12 14.50 -7.35
C ALA A 7 -25.83 13.76 -8.67
N GLN A 8 -26.88 13.30 -9.36
CA GLN A 8 -26.75 12.64 -10.66
C GLN A 8 -26.12 13.55 -11.73
N GLN A 9 -26.37 14.87 -11.72
CA GLN A 9 -25.76 15.78 -12.69
C GLN A 9 -24.24 15.85 -12.51
N LEU A 10 -23.76 15.91 -11.26
CA LEU A 10 -22.32 15.86 -10.99
C LEU A 10 -21.74 14.49 -11.33
N TRP A 11 -22.46 13.41 -11.07
CA TRP A 11 -22.04 12.04 -11.42
C TRP A 11 -21.89 11.86 -12.93
N TYR A 12 -22.82 12.38 -13.73
CA TYR A 12 -22.70 12.37 -15.19
C TYR A 12 -21.45 13.14 -15.67
N ALA A 13 -21.18 14.31 -15.10
CA ALA A 13 -19.98 15.08 -15.44
C ALA A 13 -18.68 14.32 -15.09
N ILE A 14 -18.65 13.57 -13.99
CA ILE A 14 -17.51 12.71 -13.63
C ILE A 14 -17.29 11.63 -14.69
N ILE A 15 -18.36 10.93 -15.10
CA ILE A 15 -18.29 9.86 -16.11
C ILE A 15 -17.91 10.41 -17.49
N GLU A 16 -18.45 11.57 -17.88
CA GLU A 16 -18.12 12.25 -19.13
C GLU A 16 -16.62 12.58 -19.19
N SER A 17 -16.08 13.20 -18.13
CA SER A 17 -14.64 13.46 -18.00
C SER A 17 -13.80 12.18 -18.09
N GLN A 18 -14.23 11.09 -17.44
CA GLN A 18 -13.53 9.80 -17.50
C GLN A 18 -13.59 9.17 -18.89
N THR A 19 -14.70 9.36 -19.61
CA THR A 19 -14.85 8.88 -20.99
C THR A 19 -13.91 9.63 -21.93
N GLU A 20 -13.78 10.95 -21.76
CA GLU A 20 -12.93 11.79 -22.59
C GLU A 20 -11.44 11.62 -22.30
N THR A 21 -11.06 11.46 -21.03
CA THR A 21 -9.65 11.60 -20.60
C THR A 21 -9.11 10.42 -19.79
N GLY A 22 -9.95 9.46 -19.41
CA GLY A 22 -9.61 8.42 -18.44
C GLY A 22 -9.51 8.90 -16.99
N THR A 23 -9.83 10.18 -16.69
CA THR A 23 -9.69 10.80 -15.36
C THR A 23 -10.95 11.60 -14.98
N PRO A 24 -11.25 11.89 -13.69
CA PRO A 24 -10.40 11.73 -12.51
C PRO A 24 -10.28 10.30 -12.00
N TYR A 25 -9.25 10.05 -11.19
CA TYR A 25 -9.16 8.86 -10.35
C TYR A 25 -10.30 8.79 -9.33
N MET A 26 -10.65 7.58 -8.90
CA MET A 26 -11.74 7.34 -7.97
C MET A 26 -11.20 6.87 -6.62
N LEU A 27 -11.35 7.70 -5.59
CA LEU A 27 -10.98 7.37 -4.22
C LEU A 27 -12.16 7.60 -3.28
N TYR A 28 -12.41 6.62 -2.42
CA TYR A 28 -13.53 6.66 -1.46
C TYR A 28 -13.01 7.09 -0.08
N LYS A 29 -13.05 8.40 0.18
CA LYS A 29 -12.49 9.04 1.39
C LYS A 29 -12.83 8.30 2.69
N ASP A 30 -14.09 7.92 2.89
CA ASP A 30 -14.52 7.28 4.12
C ASP A 30 -13.91 5.88 4.29
N ALA A 31 -13.76 5.14 3.19
CA ALA A 31 -13.11 3.84 3.20
C ALA A 31 -11.60 3.97 3.47
N CYS A 32 -10.95 4.99 2.90
CA CYS A 32 -9.54 5.31 3.16
C CYS A 32 -9.31 5.65 4.64
N ASN A 33 -10.13 6.52 5.21
CA ASN A 33 -9.97 6.97 6.60
C ASN A 33 -10.33 5.87 7.62
N ARG A 34 -11.47 5.18 7.43
CA ARG A 34 -11.96 4.16 8.39
C ARG A 34 -11.00 2.97 8.55
N LYS A 35 -10.27 2.63 7.49
CA LYS A 35 -9.38 1.46 7.45
C LYS A 35 -7.90 1.81 7.59
N SER A 36 -7.56 3.07 7.86
CA SER A 36 -6.17 3.48 8.03
C SER A 36 -5.70 3.22 9.47
N ASN A 37 -4.49 2.68 9.60
CA ASN A 37 -3.82 2.60 10.90
C ASN A 37 -3.32 3.97 11.38
N GLN A 38 -3.30 4.99 10.51
CA GLN A 38 -2.97 6.37 10.84
C GLN A 38 -4.20 7.22 11.18
N GLN A 39 -5.39 6.61 11.36
CA GLN A 39 -6.60 7.37 11.68
C GLN A 39 -6.52 8.15 13.00
N ASN A 40 -5.60 7.75 13.90
CA ASN A 40 -5.30 8.46 15.15
C ASN A 40 -4.66 9.85 14.91
N LEU A 41 -4.02 10.06 13.76
CA LEU A 41 -3.39 11.34 13.41
C LEU A 41 -4.40 12.40 12.95
N GLY A 42 -5.60 11.96 12.54
CA GLY A 42 -6.67 12.82 12.02
C GLY A 42 -7.15 12.41 10.63
N THR A 43 -7.93 13.28 9.98
CA THR A 43 -8.49 12.99 8.65
C THR A 43 -7.43 13.05 7.56
N ILE A 44 -7.25 11.94 6.85
CA ILE A 44 -6.44 11.84 5.62
C ILE A 44 -7.17 12.57 4.48
N LYS A 45 -6.45 13.49 3.82
CA LYS A 45 -7.03 14.49 2.92
C LYS A 45 -6.94 14.12 1.43
N CYS A 46 -5.96 13.32 1.04
CA CYS A 46 -5.75 12.88 -0.33
C CYS A 46 -4.93 11.58 -0.35
N SER A 47 -4.74 11.02 -1.54
CA SER A 47 -3.75 9.98 -1.83
C SER A 47 -2.55 10.62 -2.54
N ASN A 48 -1.68 9.80 -3.14
CA ASN A 48 -0.55 10.22 -3.96
C ASN A 48 -0.90 10.24 -5.47
N LEU A 49 0.12 10.43 -6.30
CA LEU A 49 0.03 10.45 -7.76
C LEU A 49 -0.55 9.16 -8.36
N CYS A 50 -0.23 8.01 -7.77
CA CYS A 50 -0.56 6.69 -8.31
C CYS A 50 -1.71 5.99 -7.57
N THR A 51 -2.37 6.68 -6.63
CA THR A 51 -3.61 6.30 -5.92
C THR A 51 -3.51 5.14 -4.92
N GLU A 52 -2.31 4.60 -4.68
CA GLU A 52 -2.07 3.47 -3.80
C GLU A 52 -1.73 3.87 -2.35
N ILE A 53 -1.25 5.10 -2.14
CA ILE A 53 -0.79 5.56 -0.82
C ILE A 53 -1.87 6.34 -0.10
N VAL A 54 -2.11 5.99 1.16
CA VAL A 54 -3.10 6.61 2.03
C VAL A 54 -2.42 6.97 3.35
N GLU A 55 -1.75 8.12 3.35
CA GLU A 55 -0.98 8.63 4.48
C GLU A 55 -1.48 10.02 4.90
N TYR A 56 -1.34 10.33 6.20
CA TYR A 56 -1.74 11.61 6.77
C TYR A 56 -0.86 12.77 6.26
N THR A 57 -1.47 13.96 6.13
CA THR A 57 -0.78 15.19 5.73
C THR A 57 -1.33 16.40 6.49
N SER A 58 -0.42 17.29 6.86
CA SER A 58 -0.72 18.50 7.63
C SER A 58 0.08 19.69 7.12
N LYS A 59 0.04 20.82 7.83
CA LYS A 59 0.90 21.96 7.52
C LYS A 59 2.39 21.61 7.72
N ASP A 60 2.67 20.74 8.69
CA ASP A 60 4.02 20.43 9.16
C ASP A 60 4.48 19.02 8.71
N GLU A 61 3.66 18.32 7.91
CA GLU A 61 3.89 16.94 7.48
C GLU A 61 3.53 16.75 6.01
N VAL A 62 4.56 16.38 5.22
CA VAL A 62 4.42 15.94 3.83
C VAL A 62 4.72 14.44 3.79
N ALA A 63 3.71 13.62 3.50
CA ALA A 63 3.83 12.17 3.42
C ALA A 63 4.87 11.70 2.38
N VAL A 64 5.52 10.56 2.63
CA VAL A 64 6.63 10.04 1.79
C VAL A 64 6.42 8.56 1.49
N CYS A 65 6.43 8.22 0.21
CA CYS A 65 6.20 6.86 -0.27
C CYS A 65 7.53 6.08 -0.37
N ASN A 66 7.85 5.24 0.62
CA ASN A 66 9.04 4.35 0.59
C ASN A 66 8.66 2.99 -0.01
N LEU A 67 8.98 2.77 -1.30
CA LEU A 67 8.36 1.69 -2.09
C LEU A 67 9.34 0.59 -2.54
N ALA A 68 8.84 -0.65 -2.58
CA ALA A 68 9.46 -1.77 -3.27
C ALA A 68 8.39 -2.71 -3.83
N SER A 69 8.73 -3.58 -4.78
CA SER A 69 7.81 -4.58 -5.33
C SER A 69 8.40 -5.99 -5.33
N ILE A 70 7.55 -6.98 -5.06
CA ILE A 70 7.90 -8.41 -5.08
C ILE A 70 7.48 -9.03 -6.42
N ALA A 71 8.41 -9.73 -7.10
CA ALA A 71 8.12 -10.47 -8.33
C ALA A 71 7.47 -11.83 -8.01
N LEU A 72 6.13 -11.89 -8.02
CA LEU A 72 5.35 -13.06 -7.54
C LEU A 72 5.57 -14.33 -8.37
N ASN A 73 5.90 -14.18 -9.65
CA ASN A 73 6.19 -15.30 -10.54
C ASN A 73 7.40 -16.14 -10.11
N MET A 74 8.30 -15.58 -9.30
CA MET A 74 9.50 -16.27 -8.82
C MET A 74 9.21 -17.31 -7.72
N TYR A 75 8.00 -17.31 -7.17
CA TYR A 75 7.62 -18.19 -6.06
C TYR A 75 6.79 -19.40 -6.53
N VAL A 76 6.61 -19.59 -7.84
CA VAL A 76 5.98 -20.79 -8.38
C VAL A 76 7.04 -21.86 -8.60
N THR A 77 6.87 -23.03 -7.99
CA THR A 77 7.81 -24.16 -8.11
C THR A 77 7.58 -24.98 -9.39
N PRO A 78 8.54 -25.80 -9.85
CA PRO A 78 8.35 -26.70 -10.99
C PRO A 78 7.16 -27.66 -10.83
N GLU A 79 6.81 -28.00 -9.59
CA GLU A 79 5.66 -28.86 -9.22
C GLU A 79 4.33 -28.11 -9.27
N ARG A 80 4.32 -26.83 -9.70
CA ARG A 80 3.14 -25.95 -9.75
C ARG A 80 2.51 -25.74 -8.37
N THR A 81 3.36 -25.56 -7.37
CA THR A 81 2.97 -25.08 -6.04
C THR A 81 3.50 -23.66 -5.83
N PHE A 82 2.90 -22.92 -4.91
CA PHE A 82 3.33 -21.56 -4.58
C PHE A 82 4.11 -21.58 -3.25
N ASP A 83 5.35 -21.10 -3.26
CA ASP A 83 6.25 -21.09 -2.12
C ASP A 83 6.01 -19.87 -1.21
N PHE A 84 5.03 -20.01 -0.33
CA PHE A 84 4.68 -18.99 0.66
C PHE A 84 5.77 -18.74 1.70
N GLN A 85 6.56 -19.77 2.05
CA GLN A 85 7.66 -19.61 3.02
C GLN A 85 8.76 -18.71 2.46
N LYS A 86 9.12 -18.92 1.19
CA LYS A 86 10.08 -18.07 0.50
C LYS A 86 9.54 -16.64 0.35
N LEU A 87 8.28 -16.48 -0.02
CA LEU A 87 7.62 -15.17 -0.11
C LEU A 87 7.68 -14.41 1.22
N ALA A 88 7.36 -15.07 2.33
CA ALA A 88 7.47 -14.49 3.66
C ALA A 88 8.91 -14.05 3.97
N SER A 89 9.90 -14.91 3.73
CA SER A 89 11.31 -14.60 4.01
C SER A 89 11.82 -13.36 3.25
N VAL A 90 11.46 -13.23 1.97
CA VAL A 90 11.85 -12.08 1.14
C VAL A 90 11.11 -10.81 1.58
N THR A 91 9.84 -10.93 1.93
CA THR A 91 9.05 -9.82 2.45
C THR A 91 9.69 -9.22 3.71
N LYS A 92 10.14 -10.06 4.66
CA LYS A 92 10.85 -9.58 5.86
C LYS A 92 12.12 -8.80 5.52
N VAL A 93 12.89 -9.25 4.53
CA VAL A 93 14.09 -8.53 4.06
C VAL A 93 13.72 -7.16 3.49
N ILE A 94 12.65 -7.08 2.70
CA ILE A 94 12.17 -5.82 2.13
C ILE A 94 11.76 -4.84 3.23
N VAL A 95 11.04 -5.28 4.26
CA VAL A 95 10.69 -4.42 5.43
C VAL A 95 11.96 -3.83 6.04
N LYS A 96 12.98 -4.65 6.32
CA LYS A 96 14.24 -4.21 6.91
C LYS A 96 14.98 -3.22 6.00
N ASN A 97 14.95 -3.44 4.68
CA ASN A 97 15.56 -2.55 3.71
C ASN A 97 14.85 -1.20 3.63
N LEU A 98 13.51 -1.20 3.52
CA LEU A 98 12.70 0.02 3.48
C LEU A 98 12.79 0.80 4.79
N ASN A 99 12.83 0.13 5.94
CA ASN A 99 13.03 0.81 7.22
C ASN A 99 14.39 1.52 7.29
N LYS A 100 15.46 0.92 6.74
CA LYS A 100 16.77 1.59 6.62
C LYS A 100 16.73 2.78 5.66
N ILE A 101 15.98 2.67 4.56
CA ILE A 101 15.81 3.76 3.58
C ILE A 101 15.27 5.03 4.24
N ILE A 102 14.30 4.90 5.16
CA ILE A 102 13.76 6.05 5.92
C ILE A 102 14.88 6.83 6.63
N ASP A 103 15.94 6.16 7.09
CA ASP A 103 17.00 6.81 7.83
C ASP A 103 18.12 7.38 6.97
N ILE A 104 18.37 6.80 5.79
CA ILE A 104 19.44 7.25 4.87
C ILE A 104 18.94 8.20 3.78
N ASN A 105 17.63 8.32 3.58
CA ASN A 105 17.06 9.13 2.53
C ASN A 105 17.39 10.62 2.72
N TYR A 106 17.69 11.31 1.63
CA TYR A 106 17.81 12.76 1.61
C TYR A 106 16.42 13.37 1.36
N TYR A 107 15.91 14.14 2.33
CA TYR A 107 14.58 14.74 2.24
C TYR A 107 14.66 16.14 1.60
N PRO A 108 13.85 16.44 0.57
CA PRO A 108 13.90 17.73 -0.10
C PRO A 108 13.29 18.87 0.72
N VAL A 109 12.43 18.55 1.70
CA VAL A 109 11.77 19.51 2.60
C VAL A 109 11.69 18.91 4.02
N GLN A 110 11.72 19.74 5.05
CA GLN A 110 11.77 19.29 6.45
C GLN A 110 10.50 18.55 6.87
N GLU A 111 9.35 18.98 6.37
CA GLU A 111 8.04 18.39 6.63
C GLU A 111 7.97 16.93 6.16
N ALA A 112 8.75 16.57 5.13
CA ALA A 112 8.86 15.21 4.64
C ALA A 112 9.69 14.32 5.56
N GLU A 113 10.82 14.84 6.04
CA GLU A 113 11.62 14.14 7.05
C GLU A 113 10.82 13.93 8.35
N ASN A 114 10.13 14.97 8.80
CA ASN A 114 9.28 14.93 9.99
C ASN A 114 8.22 13.83 9.88
N SER A 115 7.46 13.82 8.77
CA SER A 115 6.42 12.81 8.53
C SER A 115 7.02 11.39 8.52
N ASN A 116 8.08 11.18 7.76
CA ASN A 116 8.62 9.83 7.56
C ASN A 116 9.26 9.28 8.85
N LYS A 117 9.94 10.13 9.65
CA LYS A 117 10.55 9.73 10.92
C LYS A 117 9.53 9.42 12.01
N ARG A 118 8.42 10.16 12.07
CA ARG A 118 7.38 10.01 13.11
C ARG A 118 6.47 8.79 12.91
N HIS A 119 6.15 8.47 11.66
CA HIS A 119 5.15 7.44 11.32
C HIS A 119 5.76 6.20 10.63
N ARG A 120 6.97 6.34 10.08
CA ARG A 120 7.74 5.31 9.39
C ARG A 120 6.95 4.43 8.40
N PRO A 121 6.10 5.00 7.52
CA PRO A 121 5.32 4.22 6.57
C PRO A 121 6.20 3.61 5.49
N ILE A 122 5.84 2.41 5.03
CA ILE A 122 6.46 1.74 3.89
C ILE A 122 5.38 1.15 2.98
N GLY A 123 5.65 1.07 1.68
CA GLY A 123 4.77 0.46 0.68
C GLY A 123 5.43 -0.75 0.02
N ILE A 124 4.93 -1.94 0.33
CA ILE A 124 5.36 -3.19 -0.31
C ILE A 124 4.31 -3.58 -1.35
N GLY A 125 4.64 -3.41 -2.62
CA GLY A 125 3.82 -3.79 -3.75
C GLY A 125 4.23 -5.15 -4.35
N VAL A 126 3.61 -5.48 -5.47
CA VAL A 126 3.88 -6.71 -6.22
C VAL A 126 3.92 -6.45 -7.71
N GLN A 127 4.56 -7.36 -8.44
CA GLN A 127 4.52 -7.46 -9.90
C GLN A 127 4.42 -8.93 -10.30
N GLY A 128 4.00 -9.21 -11.53
CA GLY A 128 3.91 -10.58 -12.06
C GLY A 128 2.80 -11.44 -11.44
N LEU A 129 1.70 -10.84 -10.96
CA LEU A 129 0.54 -11.60 -10.42
C LEU A 129 -0.10 -12.47 -11.50
N ALA A 130 -0.30 -11.92 -12.70
CA ALA A 130 -0.83 -12.66 -13.84
C ALA A 130 0.10 -13.80 -14.24
N ASP A 131 1.41 -13.55 -14.28
CA ASP A 131 2.44 -14.56 -14.57
C ASP A 131 2.41 -15.70 -13.54
N ALA A 132 2.28 -15.38 -12.24
CA ALA A 132 2.12 -16.39 -11.21
C ALA A 132 0.89 -17.29 -11.45
N PHE A 133 -0.25 -16.70 -11.81
CA PHE A 133 -1.46 -17.47 -12.15
C PHE A 133 -1.26 -18.33 -13.41
N ILE A 134 -0.62 -17.80 -14.45
CA ILE A 134 -0.31 -18.53 -15.67
C ILE A 134 0.60 -19.73 -15.38
N LEU A 135 1.64 -19.55 -14.57
CA LEU A 135 2.57 -20.61 -14.17
C LEU A 135 1.87 -21.69 -13.34
N MET A 136 0.95 -21.29 -12.45
CA MET A 136 0.10 -22.19 -11.65
C MET A 136 -1.00 -22.87 -12.48
N ARG A 137 -1.24 -22.44 -13.72
CA ARG A 137 -2.34 -22.88 -14.60
C ARG A 137 -3.73 -22.53 -14.09
N PHE A 138 -3.84 -21.40 -13.39
CA PHE A 138 -5.12 -20.85 -12.94
C PHE A 138 -5.54 -19.71 -13.87
N PRO A 139 -6.70 -19.80 -14.55
CA PRO A 139 -7.31 -18.63 -15.18
C PRO A 139 -7.53 -17.53 -14.13
N PHE A 140 -7.33 -16.27 -14.50
CA PHE A 140 -7.37 -15.15 -13.56
C PHE A 140 -8.68 -15.10 -12.74
N GLU A 141 -9.79 -15.46 -13.36
CA GLU A 141 -11.13 -15.42 -12.77
C GLU A 141 -11.50 -16.71 -12.00
N SER A 142 -10.63 -17.73 -12.01
CA SER A 142 -10.93 -19.03 -11.39
C SER A 142 -10.96 -18.96 -9.86
N ALA A 143 -11.67 -19.90 -9.23
CA ALA A 143 -11.75 -19.97 -7.77
C ALA A 143 -10.37 -20.21 -7.14
N GLU A 144 -9.51 -20.98 -7.80
CA GLU A 144 -8.13 -21.25 -7.39
C GLU A 144 -7.27 -19.98 -7.44
N ALA A 145 -7.39 -19.16 -8.50
CA ALA A 145 -6.69 -17.87 -8.57
C ALA A 145 -7.17 -16.89 -7.48
N GLN A 146 -8.47 -16.87 -7.19
CA GLN A 146 -9.04 -16.03 -6.11
C GLN A 146 -8.54 -16.46 -4.72
N LEU A 147 -8.46 -17.77 -4.47
CA LEU A 147 -7.88 -18.29 -3.24
C LEU A 147 -6.39 -17.97 -3.14
N LEU A 148 -5.63 -18.25 -4.20
CA LEU A 148 -4.19 -17.96 -4.25
C LEU A 148 -3.90 -16.47 -4.08
N ASN A 149 -4.72 -15.59 -4.69
CA ASN A 149 -4.64 -14.15 -4.49
C ASN A 149 -4.72 -13.80 -3.00
N THR A 150 -5.73 -14.33 -2.30
CA THR A 150 -5.91 -14.09 -0.86
C THR A 150 -4.68 -14.58 -0.07
N GLN A 151 -4.22 -15.80 -0.32
CA GLN A 151 -3.09 -16.41 0.38
C GLN A 151 -1.77 -15.67 0.15
N ILE A 152 -1.52 -15.16 -1.06
CA ILE A 152 -0.34 -14.35 -1.39
C ILE A 152 -0.32 -13.08 -0.53
N PHE A 153 -1.43 -12.33 -0.53
CA PHE A 153 -1.49 -11.06 0.20
C PHE A 153 -1.57 -11.25 1.72
N GLU A 154 -2.20 -12.33 2.20
CA GLU A 154 -2.11 -12.75 3.60
C GLU A 154 -0.66 -13.02 4.03
N THR A 155 0.09 -13.75 3.20
CA THR A 155 1.50 -14.09 3.47
C THR A 155 2.37 -12.83 3.52
N ILE A 156 2.22 -11.93 2.55
CA ILE A 156 2.97 -10.66 2.51
C ILE A 156 2.63 -9.82 3.75
N TYR A 157 1.34 -9.67 4.07
CA TYR A 157 0.92 -8.85 5.20
C TYR A 157 1.41 -9.43 6.54
N TYR A 158 1.25 -10.74 6.74
CA TYR A 158 1.71 -11.42 7.95
C TYR A 158 3.21 -11.28 8.14
N ALA A 159 4.01 -11.60 7.12
CA ALA A 159 5.46 -11.51 7.19
C ALA A 159 5.95 -10.06 7.36
N ALA A 160 5.26 -9.08 6.76
CA ALA A 160 5.58 -7.69 6.91
C ALA A 160 5.36 -7.20 8.35
N LEU A 161 4.22 -7.56 8.96
CA LEU A 161 3.91 -7.26 10.36
C LEU A 161 4.90 -7.95 11.30
N GLU A 162 5.22 -9.22 11.05
CA GLU A 162 6.17 -9.97 11.87
C GLU A 162 7.54 -9.29 11.87
N SER A 163 8.07 -8.93 10.69
CA SER A 163 9.34 -8.19 10.61
C SER A 163 9.25 -6.79 11.20
N SER A 164 8.11 -6.11 11.12
CA SER A 164 7.91 -4.80 11.75
C SER A 164 7.89 -4.92 13.28
N CYS A 165 7.30 -5.98 13.81
CA CYS A 165 7.31 -6.30 15.24
C CYS A 165 8.73 -6.67 15.73
N GLU A 166 9.49 -7.45 14.95
CA GLU A 166 10.91 -7.74 15.23
C GLU A 166 11.71 -6.43 15.35
N LEU A 167 11.53 -5.49 14.40
CA LEU A 167 12.19 -4.18 14.44
C LEU A 167 11.74 -3.33 15.63
N ALA A 168 10.45 -3.38 16.00
CA ALA A 168 9.95 -2.67 17.16
C ALA A 168 10.51 -3.24 18.48
N ALA A 169 10.78 -4.55 18.56
CA ALA A 169 11.44 -5.16 19.70
C ALA A 169 12.91 -4.71 19.84
N GLU A 170 13.58 -4.42 18.73
CA GLU A 170 14.98 -3.98 18.70
C GLU A 170 15.14 -2.46 18.91
N PHE A 171 14.32 -1.65 18.22
CA PHE A 171 14.47 -0.20 18.15
C PHE A 171 13.38 0.59 18.88
N GLY A 172 12.37 -0.09 19.43
CA GLY A 172 11.14 0.52 19.91
C GLY A 172 10.12 0.77 18.79
N PRO A 173 8.84 0.97 19.13
CA PRO A 173 7.81 1.33 18.15
C PRO A 173 8.07 2.72 17.55
N TYR A 174 7.46 3.01 16.40
CA TYR A 174 7.45 4.37 15.85
C TYR A 174 6.72 5.33 16.80
N GLU A 175 7.09 6.62 16.75
CA GLU A 175 6.71 7.65 17.75
C GLU A 175 5.20 7.70 18.02
N THR A 176 4.39 7.53 16.98
CA THR A 176 2.94 7.69 17.00
C THR A 176 2.17 6.36 17.02
N TYR A 177 2.82 5.28 17.46
CA TYR A 177 2.19 3.98 17.64
C TYR A 177 1.17 3.93 18.80
N PRO A 178 1.40 4.55 19.97
CA PRO A 178 0.38 4.64 21.00
C PRO A 178 -0.85 5.42 20.49
N GLY A 179 -2.02 4.80 20.64
CA GLY A 179 -3.31 5.24 20.07
C GLY A 179 -3.64 6.71 20.31
#